data_AF-A0A842VCC8-F1
#
_entry.id   AF-A0A842VCC8-F1
#
_cell.length_a   1.000
_cell.length_b   1.000
_cell.length_c   1.000
_cell.angle_alpha   90.00
_cell.angle_beta   90.00
_cell.angle_gamma   90.00
#
_symmetry.space_group_name_H-M   'P 1'
#
loop_
_entity.id
_entity.type
_entity.pdbx_description
1 polymer ?
#
loop_
_entity_poly.entity_id
_entity_poly.type
_entity_poly.pdbx_seq_one_letter_code
_entity_poly.pdbx_strand_id
1 'polypeptide(L)'
;MKQAELSARENEKLAQEENNLAKALLRTSNLRIREAKTRLKLYENEIKLADERKKVAKENRKILEHKLRNKDCGVLENCDRPLDSDKELIEYNEKVATLQKKIAELYKEIAEVELELADSKKDLAKEVISFSKKRKSLSKKQLRYLKAFKSNASMDKINKLETNFTHLQEELVDDRNTVIKKEKIMKKRENELAKLSKKLSEKLLEREKIQHKLDLS
;
A
#
# COMPACT_ATOMS: atom_id res chain seq x y z
N MET A 1 -23.07 -19.67 36.10
CA MET A 1 -22.78 -20.82 35.20
C MET A 1 -23.35 -20.69 33.79
N LYS A 2 -24.66 -20.43 33.58
CA LYS A 2 -25.23 -20.24 32.22
C LYS A 2 -24.50 -19.16 31.40
N GLN A 3 -24.14 -18.05 32.05
CA GLN A 3 -23.39 -16.95 31.43
C GLN A 3 -21.98 -17.34 30.98
N ALA A 4 -21.30 -18.23 31.73
CA ALA A 4 -19.96 -18.71 31.37
C ALA A 4 -20.00 -19.66 30.16
N GLU A 5 -21.04 -20.49 30.05
CA GLU A 5 -21.23 -21.35 28.87
C GLU A 5 -21.62 -20.54 27.64
N LEU A 6 -22.44 -19.50 27.81
CA LEU A 6 -22.77 -18.56 26.74
C LEU A 6 -21.49 -17.88 26.22
N SER A 7 -20.68 -17.34 27.13
CA SER A 7 -19.41 -16.70 26.79
C SER A 7 -18.45 -17.65 26.05
N ALA A 8 -18.37 -18.93 26.44
CA ALA A 8 -17.57 -19.90 25.73
C ALA A 8 -18.07 -20.15 24.29
N ARG A 9 -19.39 -20.27 24.09
CA ARG A 9 -19.98 -20.42 22.75
C ARG A 9 -19.78 -19.17 21.89
N GLU A 10 -19.91 -17.98 22.48
CA GLU A 10 -19.60 -16.72 21.82
C GLU A 10 -18.13 -16.64 21.40
N ASN A 11 -17.20 -17.07 22.25
CA ASN A 11 -15.78 -17.14 21.90
C ASN A 11 -15.49 -18.09 20.74
N GLU A 12 -16.21 -19.22 20.64
CA GLU A 12 -16.08 -20.12 19.48
C GLU A 12 -16.62 -19.47 18.20
N LYS A 13 -17.74 -18.75 18.29
CA LYS A 13 -18.31 -18.01 17.16
C LYS A 13 -17.36 -16.90 16.69
N LEU A 14 -16.84 -16.08 17.62
CA LEU A 14 -15.85 -15.04 17.33
C LEU A 14 -14.60 -15.60 16.68
N ALA A 15 -14.07 -16.71 17.19
CA ALA A 15 -12.93 -17.39 16.57
C ALA A 15 -13.21 -17.81 15.12
N GLN A 16 -14.43 -18.29 14.83
CA GLN A 16 -14.79 -18.67 13.47
C GLN A 16 -14.88 -17.45 12.54
N GLU A 17 -15.47 -16.35 13.01
CA GLU A 17 -15.58 -15.09 12.27
C GLU A 17 -14.20 -14.48 12.00
N GLU A 18 -13.34 -14.37 13.03
CA GLU A 18 -11.96 -13.90 12.92
C GLU A 18 -11.16 -14.71 11.88
N ASN A 19 -11.27 -16.04 11.92
CA ASN A 19 -10.58 -16.91 10.98
C ASN A 19 -11.07 -16.70 9.53
N ASN A 20 -12.37 -16.53 9.33
CA ASN A 20 -12.94 -16.27 8.02
C ASN A 20 -12.49 -14.91 7.47
N LEU A 21 -12.55 -13.87 8.30
CA LEU A 21 -12.07 -12.52 7.95
C LEU A 21 -10.58 -12.52 7.62
N ALA A 22 -9.76 -13.19 8.44
CA ALA A 22 -8.33 -13.28 8.22
C ALA A 22 -7.98 -14.04 6.93
N LYS A 23 -8.70 -15.12 6.59
CA LYS A 23 -8.53 -15.80 5.30
C LYS A 23 -8.90 -14.89 4.11
N ALA A 24 -9.96 -14.09 4.24
CA ALA A 24 -10.31 -13.11 3.22
C ALA A 24 -9.22 -12.05 3.08
N LEU A 25 -8.73 -11.50 4.20
CA LEU A 25 -7.64 -10.53 4.23
C LEU A 25 -6.35 -11.09 3.60
N LEU A 26 -6.04 -12.37 3.84
CA LEU A 26 -4.88 -13.02 3.24
C LEU A 26 -4.98 -13.07 1.70
N ARG A 27 -6.17 -13.37 1.18
CA ARG A 27 -6.43 -13.40 -0.27
C ARG A 27 -6.30 -12.00 -0.87
N THR A 28 -6.95 -11.00 -0.27
CA THR A 28 -6.89 -9.62 -0.77
C THR A 28 -5.48 -9.05 -0.70
N SER A 29 -4.74 -9.31 0.38
CA SER A 29 -3.34 -8.87 0.53
C SER A 29 -2.43 -9.46 -0.55
N ASN A 30 -2.59 -10.74 -0.89
CA ASN A 30 -1.83 -11.36 -1.99
C ASN A 30 -2.16 -10.74 -3.36
N LEU A 31 -3.42 -10.35 -3.61
CA LEU A 31 -3.79 -9.62 -4.83
C LEU A 31 -3.13 -8.24 -4.85
N ARG A 32 -3.21 -7.49 -3.74
CA ARG A 32 -2.58 -6.17 -3.60
C ARG A 32 -1.06 -6.20 -3.82
N ILE A 33 -0.37 -7.21 -3.30
CA ILE A 33 1.07 -7.41 -3.54
C ILE A 33 1.36 -7.55 -5.04
N ARG A 34 0.54 -8.31 -5.78
CA ARG A 34 0.73 -8.49 -7.23
C ARG A 34 0.46 -7.19 -7.98
N GLU A 35 -0.64 -6.50 -7.64
CA GLU A 35 -0.98 -5.19 -8.21
C GLU A 35 0.15 -4.18 -8.01
N ALA A 36 0.66 -4.05 -6.78
CA ALA A 36 1.74 -3.14 -6.45
C ALA A 36 3.02 -3.47 -7.23
N LYS A 37 3.41 -4.75 -7.34
CA LYS A 37 4.57 -5.15 -8.16
C LYS A 37 4.42 -4.81 -9.65
N THR A 38 3.22 -4.96 -10.20
CA THR A 38 2.94 -4.56 -11.58
C THR A 38 3.05 -3.04 -11.74
N ARG A 39 2.48 -2.28 -10.80
CA ARG A 39 2.58 -0.81 -10.75
C ARG A 39 4.04 -0.33 -10.68
N LEU A 40 4.87 -0.94 -9.83
CA LEU A 40 6.30 -0.60 -9.73
C LEU A 40 7.01 -0.70 -11.07
N LYS A 41 6.81 -1.81 -11.80
CA LYS A 41 7.40 -1.98 -13.14
C LYS A 41 6.88 -0.96 -14.14
N LEU A 42 5.58 -0.64 -14.08
CA LEU A 42 4.99 0.39 -14.93
C LEU A 42 5.65 1.75 -14.68
N TYR A 43 5.75 2.17 -13.43
CA TYR A 43 6.31 3.47 -13.07
C TYR A 43 7.81 3.56 -13.33
N GLU A 44 8.55 2.46 -13.22
CA GLU A 44 9.95 2.40 -13.69
C GLU A 44 10.07 2.64 -15.19
N ASN A 45 9.15 2.10 -15.99
CA ASN A 45 9.13 2.34 -17.43
C ASN A 45 8.69 3.77 -17.75
N GLU A 46 7.74 4.35 -17.01
CA GLU A 46 7.33 5.75 -17.17
C GLU A 46 8.48 6.72 -16.86
N ILE A 47 9.28 6.45 -15.82
CA ILE A 47 10.48 7.23 -15.50
C ILE A 47 11.48 7.18 -16.67
N LYS A 48 11.76 5.98 -17.20
CA LYS A 48 12.64 5.82 -18.36
C LYS A 48 12.12 6.58 -19.58
N LEU A 49 10.82 6.49 -19.87
CA LEU A 49 10.19 7.20 -20.97
C LEU A 49 10.31 8.72 -20.81
N ALA A 50 10.13 9.24 -19.59
CA ALA A 50 10.31 10.65 -19.29
C ALA A 50 11.77 11.10 -19.49
N ASP A 51 12.75 10.26 -19.11
CA ASP A 51 14.17 10.53 -19.35
C ASP A 51 14.50 10.54 -20.86
N GLU A 52 13.97 9.60 -21.64
CA GLU A 52 14.14 9.59 -23.10
C GLU A 52 13.50 10.82 -23.76
N ARG A 53 12.29 11.21 -23.35
CA ARG A 53 11.66 12.45 -23.82
C ARG A 53 12.52 13.68 -23.55
N LYS A 54 13.16 13.72 -22.38
CA LYS A 54 14.08 14.81 -22.02
C LYS A 54 15.35 14.80 -22.86
N LYS A 55 15.88 13.63 -23.24
CA LYS A 55 17.01 13.53 -24.17
C LYS A 55 16.65 14.06 -25.55
N VAL A 56 15.51 13.63 -26.11
CA VAL A 56 15.01 14.11 -27.41
C VAL A 56 14.84 15.63 -27.40
N ALA A 57 14.27 16.20 -26.33
CA ALA A 57 14.11 17.65 -26.23
C ALA A 57 15.47 18.39 -26.20
N LYS A 58 16.49 17.84 -25.53
CA LYS A 58 17.86 18.39 -25.57
C LYS A 58 18.50 18.30 -26.95
N GLU A 59 18.28 17.22 -27.68
CA GLU A 59 18.77 17.07 -29.06
C GLU A 59 18.09 18.07 -29.99
N ASN A 60 16.77 18.24 -29.87
CA ASN A 60 16.03 19.26 -30.60
C ASN A 60 16.54 20.67 -30.29
N ARG A 61 16.91 20.96 -29.05
CA ARG A 61 17.55 22.24 -28.69
C ARG A 61 18.86 22.45 -29.45
N LYS A 62 19.73 21.44 -29.51
CA LYS A 62 21.00 21.53 -30.28
C LYS A 62 20.74 21.77 -31.76
N ILE A 63 19.74 21.09 -32.34
CA ILE A 63 19.34 21.29 -33.74
C ILE A 63 18.84 22.73 -33.95
N LEU A 64 18.02 23.25 -33.04
CA LEU A 64 17.54 24.63 -33.08
C LEU A 64 18.69 25.63 -32.99
N GLU A 65 19.65 25.44 -32.07
CA GLU A 65 20.84 26.28 -31.96
C GLU A 65 21.69 26.28 -33.23
N HIS A 66 21.77 25.14 -33.93
CA HIS A 66 22.47 25.04 -35.21
C HIS A 66 21.72 25.77 -36.34
N LYS A 67 20.37 25.63 -36.38
CA LYS A 67 19.53 26.37 -37.34
C LYS A 67 19.67 27.88 -37.15
N LEU A 68 19.65 28.36 -35.91
CA LEU A 68 19.84 29.77 -35.57
C LEU A 68 21.20 30.28 -36.06
N ARG A 69 22.28 29.56 -35.76
CA ARG A 69 23.62 29.91 -36.26
C ARG A 69 23.70 29.96 -37.78
N ASN A 70 23.11 28.99 -38.48
CA ASN A 70 23.10 28.98 -39.94
C ASN A 70 22.27 30.12 -40.55
N LYS A 71 21.21 30.54 -39.87
CA LYS A 71 20.44 31.74 -40.24
C LYS A 71 21.28 33.00 -40.04
N ASP A 72 21.94 33.14 -38.89
CA ASP A 72 22.78 34.30 -38.57
C ASP A 72 23.98 34.43 -39.51
N CYS A 73 24.53 33.32 -40.00
CA CYS A 73 25.62 33.30 -40.98
C CYS A 73 25.17 33.42 -42.45
N GLY A 74 23.87 33.63 -42.72
CA GLY A 74 23.34 33.81 -44.08
C GLY A 74 23.31 32.53 -44.93
N VAL A 75 23.50 31.34 -44.33
CA VAL A 75 23.45 30.04 -45.03
C VAL A 75 22.00 29.59 -45.26
N LEU A 76 21.09 30.01 -44.39
CA LEU A 76 19.64 29.78 -44.50
C LEU A 76 18.93 31.10 -44.79
N GLU A 77 18.95 31.55 -46.05
CA GLU A 77 18.34 32.83 -46.46
C GLU A 77 16.81 32.83 -46.35
N ASN A 78 16.14 31.68 -46.40
CA ASN A 78 14.66 31.56 -46.43
C ASN A 78 14.13 30.55 -45.39
N CYS A 79 14.47 30.70 -44.10
CA CYS A 79 13.72 30.01 -43.06
C CYS A 79 12.41 30.77 -42.77
N ASP A 80 11.37 30.47 -43.54
CA ASP A 80 10.01 31.02 -43.35
C ASP A 80 9.29 30.47 -42.11
N ARG A 81 9.88 29.48 -41.42
CA ARG A 81 9.32 28.87 -40.21
C ARG A 81 9.76 29.65 -38.96
N PRO A 82 8.83 30.02 -38.06
CA PRO A 82 9.19 30.70 -36.82
C PRO A 82 10.00 29.77 -35.90
N LEU A 83 11.31 30.04 -35.78
CA LEU A 83 12.21 29.32 -34.88
C LEU A 83 11.85 29.55 -33.39
N ASP A 84 11.09 30.60 -33.09
CA ASP A 84 10.54 30.87 -31.76
C ASP A 84 9.50 29.81 -31.36
N SER A 85 8.63 29.37 -32.29
CA SER A 85 7.69 28.28 -32.02
C SER A 85 8.40 26.94 -31.77
N ASP A 86 9.50 26.67 -32.49
CA ASP A 86 10.34 25.49 -32.22
C ASP A 86 10.95 25.59 -30.81
N LYS A 87 11.41 26.78 -30.39
CA LYS A 87 11.97 27.03 -29.05
C LYS A 87 10.95 26.79 -27.94
N GLU A 88 9.75 27.37 -28.07
CA GLU A 88 8.67 27.22 -27.10
C GLU A 88 8.24 25.76 -26.95
N LEU A 89 8.11 25.04 -28.08
CA LEU A 89 7.78 23.62 -28.08
C LEU A 89 8.85 22.78 -27.38
N ILE A 90 10.13 23.07 -27.59
CA ILE A 90 11.24 22.37 -26.92
C ILE A 90 11.20 22.64 -25.41
N GLU A 91 11.05 23.89 -24.99
CA GLU A 91 10.94 24.25 -23.58
C GLU A 91 9.72 23.60 -22.90
N TYR A 92 8.59 23.57 -23.59
CA TYR A 92 7.39 22.88 -23.14
C TYR A 92 7.66 21.38 -22.94
N ASN A 93 8.22 20.71 -23.95
CA ASN A 93 8.52 19.28 -23.89
C ASN A 93 9.48 18.92 -22.75
N GLU A 94 10.48 19.77 -22.46
CA GLU A 94 11.37 19.56 -21.31
C GLU A 94 10.66 19.71 -19.96
N LYS A 95 9.78 20.71 -19.83
CA LYS A 95 8.98 20.93 -18.62
C LYS A 95 8.04 19.76 -18.38
N VAL A 96 7.33 19.31 -19.41
CA VAL A 96 6.43 18.16 -19.36
C VAL A 96 7.18 16.89 -19.01
N ALA A 97 8.31 16.59 -19.67
CA ALA A 97 9.11 15.40 -19.36
C ALA A 97 9.61 15.41 -17.90
N THR A 98 10.09 16.56 -17.43
CA THR A 98 10.55 16.71 -16.04
C THR A 98 9.42 16.50 -15.02
N LEU A 99 8.23 17.03 -15.29
CA LEU A 99 7.09 16.85 -14.41
C LEU A 99 6.53 15.43 -14.45
N GLN A 100 6.44 14.82 -15.63
CA GLN A 100 6.05 13.42 -15.81
C GLN A 100 6.96 12.48 -15.01
N LYS A 101 8.28 12.72 -15.04
CA LYS A 101 9.23 11.95 -14.22
C LYS A 101 8.90 12.04 -12.73
N LYS A 102 8.68 13.25 -12.21
CA LYS A 102 8.33 13.47 -10.78
C LYS A 102 7.01 12.79 -10.40
N ILE A 103 6.02 12.80 -11.30
CA ILE A 103 4.74 12.12 -11.10
C ILE A 103 4.95 10.60 -11.04
N ALA A 104 5.73 10.04 -11.96
CA ALA A 104 6.04 8.61 -11.98
C ALA A 104 6.86 8.17 -10.76
N GLU A 105 7.80 9.00 -10.29
CA GLU A 105 8.55 8.79 -9.03
C GLU A 105 7.62 8.74 -7.81
N LEU A 106 6.65 9.67 -7.70
CA LEU A 106 5.65 9.65 -6.63
C LEU A 106 4.74 8.42 -6.69
N TYR A 107 4.29 8.05 -7.90
CA TYR A 107 3.52 6.83 -8.10
C TYR A 107 4.30 5.57 -7.72
N LYS A 108 5.60 5.53 -8.02
CA LYS A 108 6.49 4.45 -7.59
C LYS A 108 6.56 4.38 -6.07
N GLU A 109 6.84 5.49 -5.38
CA GLU A 109 6.89 5.56 -3.92
C GLU A 109 5.57 5.11 -3.27
N ILE A 110 4.42 5.53 -3.82
CA ILE A 110 3.09 5.07 -3.40
C ILE A 110 2.97 3.56 -3.53
N ALA A 111 3.38 2.98 -4.67
CA ALA A 111 3.32 1.54 -4.90
C ALA A 111 4.25 0.74 -3.95
N GLU A 112 5.40 1.30 -3.57
CA GLU A 112 6.30 0.70 -2.57
C GLU A 112 5.63 0.65 -1.19
N VAL A 113 5.00 1.76 -0.75
CA VAL A 113 4.26 1.80 0.52
C VAL A 113 3.04 0.88 0.50
N GLU A 114 2.30 0.81 -0.63
CA GLU A 114 1.19 -0.12 -0.81
C GLU A 114 1.65 -1.58 -0.69
N LEU A 115 2.82 -1.91 -1.25
CA LEU A 115 3.42 -3.24 -1.16
C LEU A 115 3.75 -3.60 0.29
N GLU A 116 4.43 -2.71 1.02
CA GLU A 116 4.75 -2.92 2.45
C GLU A 116 3.49 -3.09 3.31
N LEU A 117 2.47 -2.27 3.05
CA LEU A 117 1.17 -2.38 3.73
C LEU A 117 0.49 -3.71 3.44
N ALA A 118 0.52 -4.17 2.20
CA ALA A 118 -0.08 -5.44 1.81
C ALA A 118 0.66 -6.63 2.42
N ASP A 119 1.99 -6.62 2.47
CA ASP A 119 2.77 -7.63 3.18
C ASP A 119 2.50 -7.62 4.69
N SER A 120 2.41 -6.44 5.30
CA SER A 120 2.05 -6.31 6.72
C SER A 120 0.64 -6.87 7.02
N LYS A 121 -0.35 -6.58 6.15
CA LYS A 121 -1.71 -7.11 6.25
C LYS A 121 -1.76 -8.63 6.06
N LYS A 122 -0.93 -9.17 5.15
CA LYS A 122 -0.78 -10.61 4.94
C LYS A 122 -0.23 -11.30 6.18
N ASP A 123 0.77 -10.73 6.83
CA ASP A 123 1.35 -11.31 8.05
C ASP A 123 0.41 -11.18 9.24
N LEU A 124 -0.26 -10.04 9.40
CA LEU A 124 -1.34 -9.90 10.39
C LEU A 124 -2.43 -10.95 10.19
N ALA A 125 -2.84 -11.21 8.95
CA ALA A 125 -3.84 -12.24 8.65
C ALA A 125 -3.41 -13.64 9.12
N LYS A 126 -2.14 -14.01 8.93
CA LYS A 126 -1.61 -15.30 9.42
C LYS A 126 -1.67 -15.37 10.95
N GLU A 127 -1.34 -14.28 11.63
CA GLU A 127 -1.39 -14.20 13.09
C GLU A 127 -2.82 -14.28 13.62
N VAL A 128 -3.78 -13.58 13.01
CA VAL A 128 -5.19 -13.68 13.39
C VAL A 128 -5.74 -15.09 13.14
N ILE A 129 -5.27 -15.80 12.10
CA ILE A 129 -5.61 -17.23 11.90
C ILE A 129 -5.06 -18.09 13.06
N SER A 130 -3.84 -17.83 13.52
CA SER A 130 -3.26 -18.53 14.68
C SER A 130 -4.02 -18.22 15.97
N PHE A 131 -4.26 -16.94 16.23
CA PHE A 131 -5.02 -16.41 17.35
C PHE A 131 -6.43 -17.03 17.41
N SER A 132 -7.15 -17.05 16.30
CA SER A 132 -8.50 -17.61 16.25
C SER A 132 -8.52 -19.13 16.52
N LYS A 133 -7.51 -19.89 16.07
CA LYS A 133 -7.35 -21.31 16.45
C LYS A 133 -7.14 -21.47 17.95
N LYS A 134 -6.28 -20.64 18.57
CA LYS A 134 -6.07 -20.63 20.02
C LYS A 134 -7.34 -20.25 20.77
N ARG A 135 -8.08 -19.22 20.33
CA ARG A 135 -9.36 -18.79 20.91
C ARG A 135 -10.43 -19.89 20.84
N LYS A 136 -10.50 -20.62 19.73
CA LYS A 136 -11.36 -21.81 19.61
C LYS A 136 -10.96 -22.91 20.59
N SER A 137 -9.66 -23.14 20.78
CA SER A 137 -9.15 -24.08 21.77
C SER A 137 -9.52 -23.65 23.20
N LEU A 138 -9.40 -22.36 23.51
CA LEU A 138 -9.79 -21.78 24.80
C LEU A 138 -11.27 -22.05 25.10
N SER A 139 -12.16 -21.76 24.15
CA SER A 139 -13.60 -22.05 24.30
C SER A 139 -13.86 -23.52 24.64
N LYS A 140 -13.21 -24.45 23.93
CA LYS A 140 -13.32 -25.89 24.22
C LYS A 140 -12.81 -26.26 25.61
N LYS A 141 -11.68 -25.68 26.05
CA LYS A 141 -11.13 -25.89 27.40
C LYS A 141 -12.06 -25.33 28.48
N GLN A 142 -12.60 -24.12 28.27
CA GLN A 142 -13.56 -23.48 29.17
C GLN A 142 -14.83 -24.33 29.32
N LEU A 143 -15.39 -24.86 28.22
CA LEU A 143 -16.55 -25.76 28.28
C LEU A 143 -16.23 -27.07 29.02
N ARG A 144 -15.04 -27.64 28.85
CA ARG A 144 -14.61 -28.84 29.58
C ARG A 144 -14.50 -28.58 31.09
N TYR A 145 -13.92 -27.44 31.47
CA TYR A 145 -13.86 -26.99 32.86
C TYR A 145 -15.25 -26.85 33.46
N LEU A 146 -16.14 -26.10 32.79
CA LEU A 146 -17.52 -25.90 33.24
C LEU A 146 -18.31 -27.22 33.36
N LYS A 147 -18.12 -28.16 32.42
CA LYS A 147 -18.74 -29.48 32.48
C LYS A 147 -18.24 -30.30 33.67
N ALA A 148 -16.93 -30.29 33.93
CA ALA A 148 -16.35 -30.99 35.08
C ALA A 148 -16.84 -30.42 36.42
N PHE A 149 -16.94 -29.09 36.50
CA PHE A 149 -17.50 -28.39 37.65
C PHE A 149 -18.98 -28.77 37.87
N LYS A 150 -19.80 -28.78 36.80
CA LYS A 150 -21.22 -29.19 36.87
C LYS A 150 -21.42 -30.65 37.26
N SER A 151 -20.53 -31.54 36.84
CA SER A 151 -20.63 -32.97 37.13
C SER A 151 -20.06 -33.35 38.49
N ASN A 152 -19.68 -32.37 39.35
CA ASN A 152 -19.00 -32.60 40.62
C ASN A 152 -17.79 -33.55 40.47
N ALA A 153 -16.97 -33.32 39.44
CA ALA A 153 -15.72 -34.07 39.28
C ALA A 153 -14.77 -33.82 40.47
N SER A 154 -13.74 -34.66 40.63
CA SER A 154 -12.75 -34.46 41.69
C SER A 154 -12.09 -33.07 41.61
N MET A 155 -11.78 -32.49 42.77
CA MET A 155 -11.14 -31.17 42.85
C MET A 155 -9.83 -31.11 42.06
N ASP A 156 -9.02 -32.17 42.09
CA ASP A 156 -7.78 -32.25 41.29
C ASP A 156 -8.04 -32.09 39.79
N LYS A 157 -9.13 -32.69 39.29
CA LYS A 157 -9.51 -32.60 37.88
C LYS A 157 -10.02 -31.20 37.53
N ILE A 158 -10.78 -30.57 38.43
CA ILE A 158 -11.27 -29.20 38.27
C ILE A 158 -10.08 -28.23 38.22
N ASN A 159 -9.17 -28.29 39.21
CA ASN A 159 -7.98 -27.44 39.30
C ASN A 159 -7.06 -27.59 38.07
N LYS A 160 -6.87 -28.83 37.59
CA LYS A 160 -6.08 -29.09 36.38
C LYS A 160 -6.73 -28.47 35.13
N LEU A 161 -8.05 -28.57 34.99
CA LEU A 161 -8.76 -27.94 33.87
C LEU A 161 -8.74 -26.42 33.98
N GLU A 162 -8.81 -25.89 35.21
CA GLU A 162 -8.74 -24.47 35.51
C GLU A 162 -7.41 -23.85 35.07
N THR A 163 -6.31 -24.42 35.56
CA THR A 163 -4.95 -24.01 35.20
C THR A 163 -4.74 -24.04 33.68
N ASN A 164 -5.27 -25.06 33.01
CA ASN A 164 -5.12 -25.21 31.56
C ASN A 164 -5.92 -24.18 30.73
N PHE A 165 -7.07 -23.72 31.21
CA PHE A 165 -7.84 -22.69 30.51
C PHE A 165 -7.31 -21.29 30.83
N THR A 166 -6.93 -21.01 32.07
CA THR A 166 -6.40 -19.72 32.52
C THR A 166 -5.07 -19.41 31.83
N HIS A 167 -4.15 -20.37 31.78
CA HIS A 167 -2.88 -20.19 31.07
C HIS A 167 -3.07 -19.84 29.57
N LEU A 168 -3.99 -20.54 28.89
CA LEU A 168 -4.29 -20.24 27.48
C LEU A 168 -4.99 -18.88 27.31
N GLN A 169 -5.74 -18.44 28.32
CA GLN A 169 -6.37 -17.12 28.32
C GLN A 169 -5.32 -16.00 28.42
N GLU A 170 -4.28 -16.18 29.25
CA GLU A 170 -3.14 -15.26 29.36
C GLU A 170 -2.37 -15.17 28.03
N GLU A 171 -2.02 -16.30 27.42
CA GLU A 171 -1.35 -16.33 26.11
C GLU A 171 -2.14 -15.55 25.04
N LEU A 172 -3.47 -15.67 25.05
CA LEU A 172 -4.33 -14.95 24.12
C LEU A 172 -4.34 -13.44 24.36
N VAL A 173 -4.20 -12.98 25.61
CA VAL A 173 -4.07 -11.55 25.89
C VAL A 173 -2.78 -10.99 25.28
N ASP A 174 -1.68 -11.73 25.38
CA ASP A 174 -0.39 -11.34 24.81
C ASP A 174 -0.39 -11.32 23.28
N ASP A 175 -0.98 -12.35 22.65
CA ASP A 175 -1.16 -12.39 21.20
C ASP A 175 -2.01 -11.21 20.72
N ARG A 176 -3.09 -10.88 21.44
CA ARG A 176 -3.96 -9.73 21.11
C ARG A 176 -3.19 -8.40 21.19
N ASN A 177 -2.37 -8.22 22.22
CA ASN A 177 -1.53 -7.03 22.35
C ASN A 177 -0.53 -6.89 21.20
N THR A 178 0.00 -8.02 20.72
CA THR A 178 0.89 -8.05 19.56
C THR A 178 0.17 -7.63 18.27
N VAL A 179 -1.03 -8.15 18.04
CA VAL A 179 -1.91 -7.74 16.92
C VAL A 179 -2.17 -6.23 16.95
N ILE A 180 -2.57 -5.69 18.10
CA ILE A 180 -2.87 -4.26 18.26
C ILE A 180 -1.63 -3.39 17.96
N LYS A 181 -0.43 -3.82 18.39
CA LYS A 181 0.82 -3.10 18.09
C LYS A 181 1.07 -3.04 16.58
N LYS A 182 0.84 -4.13 15.85
CA LYS A 182 1.00 -4.17 14.39
C LYS A 182 -0.01 -3.30 13.66
N GLU A 183 -1.27 -3.30 14.10
CA GLU A 183 -2.29 -2.39 13.56
C GLU A 183 -1.90 -0.92 13.70
N LYS A 184 -1.31 -0.53 14.83
CA LYS A 184 -0.79 0.83 15.02
C LYS A 184 0.35 1.18 14.05
N ILE A 185 1.23 0.22 13.75
CA ILE A 185 2.32 0.42 12.77
C ILE A 185 1.73 0.60 11.37
N MET A 186 0.79 -0.26 10.96
CA MET A 186 0.12 -0.14 9.66
C MET A 186 -0.61 1.20 9.51
N LYS A 187 -1.27 1.68 10.57
CA LYS A 187 -1.93 3.00 10.55
C LYS A 187 -0.96 4.15 10.27
N LYS A 188 0.30 4.06 10.75
CA LYS A 188 1.33 5.06 10.42
C LYS A 188 1.69 5.03 8.93
N ARG A 189 1.82 3.85 8.34
CA ARG A 189 2.06 3.68 6.89
C ARG A 189 0.87 4.14 6.04
N GLU A 190 -0.36 3.92 6.49
CA GLU A 190 -1.56 4.45 5.82
C GLU A 190 -1.58 6.00 5.82
N ASN A 191 -1.12 6.62 6.91
CA ASN A 191 -0.97 8.08 6.96
C ASN A 191 0.15 8.59 6.02
N GLU A 192 1.24 7.84 5.88
CA GLU A 192 2.31 8.15 4.92
C GLU A 192 1.78 8.08 3.49
N LEU A 193 1.04 7.02 3.16
CA LEU A 193 0.39 6.86 1.87
C LEU A 193 -0.53 8.05 1.55
N ALA A 194 -1.34 8.50 2.52
CA ALA A 194 -2.22 9.66 2.35
C ALA A 194 -1.44 10.97 2.04
N LYS A 195 -0.28 11.17 2.69
CA LYS A 195 0.59 12.31 2.40
C LYS A 195 1.16 12.25 0.98
N LEU A 196 1.58 11.08 0.53
CA LEU A 196 2.08 10.87 -0.84
C LEU A 196 0.98 11.10 -1.88
N SER A 197 -0.24 10.59 -1.64
CA SER A 197 -1.38 10.85 -2.50
C SER A 197 -1.67 12.35 -2.64
N LYS A 198 -1.57 13.12 -1.55
CA LYS A 198 -1.72 14.58 -1.61
C LYS A 198 -0.65 15.24 -2.48
N LYS A 199 0.63 14.88 -2.29
CA LYS A 199 1.74 15.39 -3.12
C LYS A 199 1.53 15.05 -4.60
N LEU A 200 1.05 13.85 -4.90
CA LEU A 200 0.74 13.43 -6.26
C LEU A 200 -0.38 14.28 -6.87
N SER A 201 -1.47 14.52 -6.14
CA SER A 201 -2.55 15.39 -6.61
C SER A 201 -2.06 16.80 -6.94
N GLU A 202 -1.17 17.38 -6.12
CA GLU A 202 -0.56 18.68 -6.39
C GLU A 202 0.26 18.68 -7.70
N LYS A 203 1.00 17.59 -7.98
CA LYS A 203 1.78 17.44 -9.22
C LYS A 203 0.92 17.18 -10.45
N LEU A 204 -0.19 16.47 -10.31
CA LEU A 204 -1.16 16.29 -11.41
C LEU A 204 -1.80 17.64 -11.78
N LEU A 205 -2.14 18.47 -10.78
CA LEU A 205 -2.67 19.81 -11.01
C LEU A 205 -1.63 20.75 -11.64
N GLU A 206 -0.34 20.62 -11.28
CA GLU A 206 0.75 21.31 -11.98
C GLU A 206 0.81 20.93 -13.46
N ARG A 207 0.58 19.65 -13.79
CA ARG A 207 0.60 19.14 -15.17
C ARG A 207 -0.57 19.69 -15.97
N GLU A 208 -1.77 19.70 -15.41
CA GLU A 208 -2.97 20.25 -16.05
C GLU A 208 -2.77 21.74 -16.39
N LYS A 209 -2.17 22.51 -15.48
CA LYS A 209 -1.84 23.92 -15.74
C LYS A 209 -0.85 24.12 -16.90
N ILE A 210 0.12 23.21 -17.04
CA ILE A 210 1.07 23.25 -18.17
C ILE A 210 0.34 22.93 -19.47
N GLN A 211 -0.56 21.93 -19.46
CA GLN A 211 -1.31 21.52 -20.64
C GLN A 211 -2.30 22.61 -21.11
N HIS A 212 -3.06 23.23 -20.20
CA HIS A 212 -3.99 24.31 -20.53
C HIS A 212 -3.32 25.56 -21.11
N LYS A 213 -2.06 25.84 -20.75
CA LYS A 213 -1.31 26.95 -21.36
C LYS A 213 -0.98 26.71 -22.83
N LEU A 214 -0.88 25.45 -23.26
CA LEU A 214 -0.61 25.07 -24.65
C LEU A 214 -1.89 25.14 -25.51
N ASP A 215 -3.04 24.77 -24.96
CA ASP A 215 -4.32 24.82 -25.69
C ASP A 215 -4.79 26.27 -25.98
N LEU A 216 -4.18 27.26 -25.31
CA LEU A 216 -4.49 28.69 -25.45
C LEU A 216 -3.43 29.50 -26.21
N SER A 217 -2.31 28.87 -26.61
CA SER A 217 -1.19 29.47 -27.34
C SER A 217 -1.17 29.01 -28.80
#